data_AF-A0A138ZX74-F1
#
_entry.id   AF-A0A138ZX74-F1
#
_cell.length_a   1.000
_cell.length_b   1.000
_cell.length_c   1.000
_cell.angle_alpha   90.00
_cell.angle_beta   90.00
_cell.angle_gamma   90.00
#
_symmetry.space_group_name_H-M   'P 1'
#
loop_
_entity.id
_entity.type
_entity.pdbx_description
1 polymer ?
#
loop_
_entity_poly.entity_id
_entity_poly.type
_entity_poly.pdbx_seq_one_letter_code
_entity_poly.pdbx_strand_id
1 'polypeptide(L)'
;MLGTTKILELAELKQRDTSAQVLSHMDSYVSSLISIANITSSAVQLGTVDLEDYDRFGPFLALTVRGVSKKLLFVTIFNNSTQNFVGVGFLGPPDVPAFGYLVVNKTCQFFLVYYRLQQTTNGTFSLGGVIARTAPGVQAWKRSWWSAVDRVPPNTISISNPTLAVGNSIVPIVLAQYLSFPIWDSQGNFVAGAAIMFAAAELSSQLDLLRAKATRNSLFYIVAPTGQMLGMSGLNTSSTISPLIYRDAANNWALKTIWDFSLDDFPLTNISASTVFSYSGLNLSSDFEDANFRKSGYFFQVTSYRQANFKWIIVSGAPMTDYIANSLELQTKLSDDLNTTNRNIIIISACIVIAMSFCSALLTEVTILRPFHYMLQVMAKATKFDFSMIKDKSLNGNSDTRTIISDVRLLQDRFVEMLLVFANAVKQNKSLANRAGSSVPRPSVSVAKESAAHLVEGASPV
;
A
#
# COMPACT_ATOMS: atom_id res chain seq x y z
N MET A 1 11.15 -2.92 15.91
CA MET A 1 11.60 -2.10 14.75
C MET A 1 11.70 -2.87 13.42
N LEU A 2 11.71 -4.22 13.38
CA LEU A 2 11.77 -4.98 12.12
C LEU A 2 10.50 -4.92 11.25
N GLY A 3 9.33 -4.68 11.84
CA GLY A 3 8.05 -4.64 11.10
C GLY A 3 7.87 -3.40 10.21
N THR A 4 8.35 -2.24 10.67
CA THR A 4 8.23 -0.96 9.95
C THR A 4 9.05 -0.95 8.66
N THR A 5 10.20 -1.63 8.61
CA THR A 5 11.04 -1.69 7.42
C THR A 5 10.36 -2.45 6.28
N LYS A 6 9.73 -3.60 6.58
CA LYS A 6 9.00 -4.41 5.58
C LYS A 6 7.75 -3.70 5.04
N ILE A 7 7.04 -2.96 5.89
CA ILE A 7 5.86 -2.16 5.47
C ILE A 7 6.30 -1.05 4.50
N LEU A 8 7.43 -0.42 4.78
CA LEU A 8 7.97 0.62 3.91
C LEU A 8 8.42 0.03 2.56
N GLU A 9 9.15 -1.09 2.57
CA GLU A 9 9.53 -1.79 1.34
C GLU A 9 8.31 -2.16 0.48
N LEU A 10 7.22 -2.64 1.10
CA LEU A 10 5.99 -2.95 0.39
C LEU A 10 5.34 -1.69 -0.22
N ALA A 11 5.38 -0.57 0.49
CA ALA A 11 4.89 0.71 -0.04
C ALA A 11 5.71 1.16 -1.26
N GLU A 12 7.04 1.01 -1.21
CA GLU A 12 7.90 1.34 -2.36
C GLU A 12 7.62 0.43 -3.56
N LEU A 13 7.42 -0.87 -3.31
CA LEU A 13 7.11 -1.83 -4.35
C LEU A 13 5.75 -1.50 -5.01
N LYS A 14 4.74 -1.17 -4.20
CA LYS A 14 3.43 -0.76 -4.73
C LYS A 14 3.50 0.54 -5.54
N GLN A 15 4.30 1.51 -5.10
CA GLN A 15 4.54 2.72 -5.90
C GLN A 15 5.23 2.38 -7.23
N ARG A 16 6.23 1.49 -7.19
CA ARG A 16 6.96 1.04 -8.38
C ARG A 16 6.04 0.38 -9.39
N ASP A 17 5.17 -0.52 -8.92
CA ASP A 17 4.17 -1.16 -9.77
C ASP A 17 3.21 -0.12 -10.39
N THR A 18 2.79 0.87 -9.59
CA THR A 18 1.93 1.96 -10.08
C THR A 18 2.64 2.80 -11.14
N SER A 19 3.91 3.14 -10.91
CA SER A 19 4.74 3.88 -11.87
C SER A 19 4.94 3.09 -13.17
N ALA A 20 5.19 1.78 -13.08
CA ALA A 20 5.32 0.89 -14.22
C ALA A 20 4.02 0.80 -15.05
N GLN A 21 2.85 0.81 -14.40
CA GLN A 21 1.57 0.88 -15.10
C GLN A 21 1.41 2.20 -15.86
N VAL A 22 1.74 3.34 -15.24
CA VAL A 22 1.71 4.65 -15.93
C VAL A 22 2.64 4.67 -17.13
N LEU A 23 3.86 4.14 -16.97
CA LEU A 23 4.83 4.03 -18.05
C LEU A 23 4.33 3.14 -19.19
N SER A 24 3.79 1.96 -18.88
CA SER A 24 3.24 1.04 -19.88
C SER A 24 2.06 1.64 -20.64
N HIS A 25 1.18 2.38 -19.95
CA HIS A 25 0.09 3.11 -20.59
C HIS A 25 0.58 4.24 -21.50
N MET A 26 1.60 4.99 -21.07
CA MET A 26 2.22 6.05 -21.87
C MET A 26 2.91 5.47 -23.11
N ASP A 27 3.66 4.37 -22.95
CA ASP A 27 4.31 3.67 -24.05
C ASP A 27 3.27 3.15 -25.05
N SER A 28 2.24 2.46 -24.58
CA SER A 28 1.13 2.00 -25.42
C SER A 28 0.48 3.17 -26.19
N TYR A 29 0.26 4.31 -25.52
CA TYR A 29 -0.30 5.50 -26.15
C TYR A 29 0.61 6.08 -27.24
N VAL A 30 1.90 6.30 -26.94
CA VAL A 30 2.85 6.89 -27.91
C VAL A 30 3.14 5.92 -29.07
N SER A 31 3.32 4.63 -28.79
CA SER A 31 3.52 3.59 -29.80
C SER A 31 2.33 3.45 -30.74
N SER A 32 1.11 3.68 -30.23
CA SER A 32 -0.10 3.77 -31.04
C SER A 32 -0.02 4.94 -32.05
N LEU A 33 0.48 6.12 -31.63
CA LEU A 33 0.67 7.27 -32.53
C LEU A 33 1.75 7.02 -33.58
N ILE A 34 2.87 6.41 -33.16
CA ILE A 34 3.96 6.00 -34.05
C ILE A 34 3.47 5.01 -35.10
N SER A 35 2.55 4.11 -34.72
CA SER A 35 1.96 3.16 -35.67
C SER A 35 1.16 3.87 -36.77
N ILE A 36 0.41 4.93 -36.44
CA ILE A 36 -0.28 5.76 -37.45
C ILE A 36 0.72 6.39 -38.42
N ALA A 37 1.81 6.96 -37.88
CA ALA A 37 2.86 7.57 -38.68
C ALA A 37 3.50 6.57 -39.65
N ASN A 38 3.87 5.38 -39.14
CA ASN A 38 4.48 4.33 -39.93
C ASN A 38 3.54 3.76 -41.00
N ILE A 39 2.28 3.49 -40.66
CA ILE A 39 1.26 3.01 -41.62
C ILE A 39 1.06 4.04 -42.74
N THR A 40 0.92 5.31 -42.37
CA THR A 40 0.70 6.39 -43.33
C THR A 40 1.90 6.58 -44.26
N SER A 41 3.11 6.67 -43.70
CA SER A 41 4.34 6.86 -44.48
C SER A 41 4.60 5.66 -45.40
N SER A 42 4.43 4.44 -44.89
CA SER A 42 4.61 3.21 -45.68
C SER A 42 3.60 3.08 -46.80
N ALA A 43 2.33 3.44 -46.58
CA ALA A 43 1.30 3.35 -47.60
C ALA A 43 1.59 4.25 -48.81
N VAL A 44 2.10 5.46 -48.56
CA VAL A 44 2.52 6.39 -49.62
C VAL A 44 3.82 5.91 -50.27
N GLN A 45 4.80 5.47 -49.48
CA GLN A 45 6.07 4.98 -49.98
C GLN A 45 5.91 3.76 -50.89
N LEU A 46 4.94 2.88 -50.59
CA LEU A 46 4.62 1.71 -51.41
C LEU A 46 3.73 2.06 -52.62
N GLY A 47 3.29 3.31 -52.76
CA GLY A 47 2.36 3.74 -53.81
C GLY A 47 0.95 3.16 -53.69
N THR A 48 0.59 2.59 -52.53
CA THR A 48 -0.77 2.09 -52.28
C THR A 48 -1.80 3.21 -52.13
N VAL A 49 -1.30 4.39 -51.77
CA VAL A 49 -2.08 5.60 -51.52
C VAL A 49 -1.35 6.77 -52.18
N ASP A 50 -2.05 7.51 -53.01
CA ASP A 50 -1.55 8.75 -53.62
C ASP A 50 -1.95 9.95 -52.75
N LEU A 51 -0.99 10.82 -52.45
CA LEU A 51 -1.22 12.06 -51.69
C LEU A 51 -1.99 13.11 -52.50
N GLU A 52 -2.09 12.95 -53.82
CA GLU A 52 -2.87 13.82 -54.70
C GLU A 52 -4.31 13.32 -54.89
N ASP A 53 -4.58 12.03 -54.64
CA ASP A 53 -5.94 11.44 -54.66
C ASP A 53 -6.61 11.57 -53.29
N TYR A 54 -7.15 12.77 -53.02
CA TYR A 54 -7.78 13.09 -51.74
C TYR A 54 -9.03 12.25 -51.43
N ASP A 55 -9.75 11.80 -52.45
CA ASP A 55 -10.96 11.00 -52.30
C ASP A 55 -10.64 9.62 -51.74
N ARG A 56 -9.47 9.06 -52.05
CA ARG A 56 -8.98 7.82 -51.44
C ARG A 56 -8.17 8.07 -50.18
N PHE A 57 -7.35 9.11 -50.17
CA PHE A 57 -6.43 9.37 -49.07
C PHE A 57 -7.16 9.77 -47.78
N GLY A 58 -8.17 10.62 -47.88
CA GLY A 58 -8.96 11.07 -46.74
C GLY A 58 -9.58 9.91 -45.96
N PRO A 59 -10.37 9.03 -46.61
CA PRO A 59 -10.93 7.83 -45.99
C PRO A 59 -9.86 6.88 -45.44
N PHE A 60 -8.75 6.66 -46.15
CA PHE A 60 -7.62 5.86 -45.65
C PHE A 60 -7.08 6.40 -44.32
N LEU A 61 -6.81 7.72 -44.26
CA LEU A 61 -6.28 8.35 -43.06
C LEU A 61 -7.30 8.31 -41.91
N ALA A 62 -8.59 8.51 -42.21
CA ALA A 62 -9.66 8.42 -41.23
C ALA A 62 -9.83 7.01 -40.65
N LEU A 63 -9.75 5.97 -41.49
CA LEU A 63 -9.76 4.58 -41.05
C LEU A 63 -8.54 4.24 -40.21
N THR A 64 -7.36 4.74 -40.60
CA THR A 64 -6.11 4.54 -39.85
C THR A 64 -6.20 5.17 -38.46
N VAL A 65 -6.67 6.42 -38.36
CA VAL A 65 -6.89 7.11 -37.07
C VAL A 65 -7.93 6.39 -36.22
N ARG A 66 -9.05 5.95 -36.82
CA ARG A 66 -10.11 5.21 -36.12
C ARG A 66 -9.61 3.88 -35.58
N GLY A 67 -8.79 3.15 -36.36
CA GLY A 67 -8.26 1.84 -36.00
C GLY A 67 -7.41 1.85 -34.73
N VAL A 68 -6.80 2.99 -34.42
CA VAL A 68 -5.94 3.15 -33.23
C VAL A 68 -6.74 3.49 -31.96
N SER A 69 -8.03 3.82 -32.08
CA SER A 69 -8.96 4.03 -30.96
C SER A 69 -8.45 5.00 -29.88
N LYS A 70 -7.67 6.02 -30.27
CA LYS A 70 -7.22 7.12 -29.41
C LYS A 70 -7.87 8.42 -29.85
N LYS A 71 -8.20 9.28 -28.87
CA LYS A 71 -8.67 10.64 -29.16
C LYS A 71 -7.49 11.49 -29.60
N LEU A 72 -7.39 11.74 -30.90
CA LEU A 72 -6.41 12.67 -31.47
C LEU A 72 -7.08 14.02 -31.69
N LEU A 73 -6.30 15.10 -31.65
CA LEU A 73 -6.82 16.39 -32.12
C LEU A 73 -6.90 16.35 -33.64
N PHE A 74 -5.75 16.18 -34.29
CA PHE A 74 -5.63 16.13 -35.74
C PHE A 74 -4.41 15.32 -36.18
N VAL A 75 -4.52 14.61 -37.30
CA VAL A 75 -3.40 14.17 -38.13
C VAL A 75 -3.41 15.05 -39.37
N THR A 76 -2.27 15.66 -39.69
CA THR A 76 -2.16 16.63 -40.77
C THR A 76 -0.97 16.33 -41.65
N ILE A 77 -1.10 16.53 -42.96
CA ILE A 77 -0.12 16.14 -43.97
C ILE A 77 0.00 17.28 -44.97
N PHE A 78 1.22 17.73 -45.20
CA PHE A 78 1.54 18.81 -46.13
C PHE A 78 2.37 18.27 -47.29
N ASN A 79 1.77 18.24 -48.48
CA ASN A 79 2.42 17.81 -49.71
C ASN A 79 3.39 18.91 -50.18
N ASN A 80 4.66 18.56 -50.33
CA ASN A 80 5.74 19.48 -50.70
C ASN A 80 5.66 19.94 -52.17
N SER A 81 5.18 19.09 -53.09
CA SER A 81 5.05 19.45 -54.50
C SER A 81 3.88 20.41 -54.71
N THR A 82 2.68 19.93 -54.35
CA THR A 82 1.43 20.65 -54.59
C THR A 82 1.16 21.74 -53.57
N GLN A 83 1.86 21.70 -52.43
CA GLN A 83 1.67 22.60 -51.28
C GLN A 83 0.27 22.53 -50.67
N ASN A 84 -0.43 21.43 -50.95
CA ASN A 84 -1.72 21.13 -50.35
C ASN A 84 -1.53 20.55 -48.95
N PHE A 85 -2.50 20.81 -48.09
CA PHE A 85 -2.49 20.41 -46.69
C PHE A 85 -3.76 19.63 -46.40
N VAL A 86 -3.67 18.36 -46.03
CA VAL A 86 -4.82 17.50 -45.69
C VAL A 86 -4.80 17.19 -44.21
N GLY A 87 -5.97 17.02 -43.57
CA GLY A 87 -6.00 16.49 -42.21
C GLY A 87 -7.25 15.68 -41.88
N VAL A 88 -7.16 14.95 -40.76
CA VAL A 88 -8.27 14.22 -40.14
C VAL A 88 -8.19 14.41 -38.64
N GLY A 89 -9.31 14.68 -37.97
CA GLY A 89 -9.30 14.93 -36.53
C GLY A 89 -10.64 14.69 -35.87
N PHE A 90 -10.79 15.21 -34.67
CA PHE A 90 -12.04 15.23 -33.94
C PHE A 90 -12.37 16.69 -33.60
N LEU A 91 -13.58 17.15 -33.93
CA LEU A 91 -14.02 18.52 -33.69
C LEU A 91 -15.06 18.56 -32.58
N GLY A 92 -14.62 18.99 -31.39
CA GLY A 92 -15.48 19.38 -30.28
C GLY A 92 -16.29 18.25 -29.62
N PRO A 93 -16.95 18.54 -28.48
CA PRO A 93 -17.98 17.70 -27.90
C PRO A 93 -19.37 17.97 -28.55
N PRO A 94 -20.25 16.95 -28.65
CA PRO A 94 -19.96 15.54 -28.41
C PRO A 94 -18.94 15.02 -29.42
N ASP A 95 -18.19 13.96 -29.06
CA ASP A 95 -17.13 13.32 -29.87
C ASP A 95 -17.68 12.81 -31.22
N VAL A 96 -18.06 13.72 -32.11
CA VAL A 96 -18.46 13.42 -33.47
C VAL A 96 -17.16 13.33 -34.25
N PRO A 97 -16.77 12.15 -34.78
CA PRO A 97 -15.65 12.07 -35.70
C PRO A 97 -15.91 13.03 -36.85
N ALA A 98 -15.04 14.03 -37.01
CA ALA A 98 -15.24 15.11 -37.97
C ALA A 98 -13.99 15.23 -38.83
N PHE A 99 -14.18 15.12 -40.14
CA PHE A 99 -13.09 15.14 -41.09
C PHE A 99 -12.81 16.56 -41.55
N GLY A 100 -11.81 17.17 -40.92
CA GLY A 100 -11.29 18.42 -41.44
C GLY A 100 -10.50 18.19 -42.72
N TYR A 101 -11.15 18.04 -43.88
CA TYR A 101 -10.44 18.22 -45.14
C TYR A 101 -9.92 19.65 -45.17
N LEU A 102 -8.63 19.78 -45.39
CA LEU A 102 -8.01 21.07 -45.55
C LEU A 102 -7.53 21.07 -47.01
N VAL A 103 -7.65 22.19 -47.71
CA VAL A 103 -6.98 22.38 -49.00
C VAL A 103 -6.34 23.74 -48.92
N VAL A 104 -5.03 23.78 -49.09
CA VAL A 104 -4.27 25.02 -49.05
C VAL A 104 -3.58 25.16 -50.39
N ASN A 105 -3.92 26.21 -51.15
CA ASN A 105 -3.23 26.53 -52.39
C ASN A 105 -2.09 27.53 -52.09
N LYS A 106 -0.99 27.43 -52.83
CA LYS A 106 0.24 28.24 -52.82
C LYS A 106 0.00 29.77 -52.88
N THR A 107 -1.18 30.24 -53.29
CA THR A 107 -1.49 31.66 -53.57
C THR A 107 -2.14 32.46 -52.42
N CYS A 108 -1.92 32.08 -51.15
CA CYS A 108 -2.24 32.90 -49.97
C CYS A 108 -3.73 33.20 -49.67
N GLN A 109 -4.69 32.63 -50.41
CA GLN A 109 -6.10 32.63 -50.01
C GLN A 109 -6.44 31.30 -49.35
N PHE A 110 -6.52 31.32 -48.02
CA PHE A 110 -6.80 30.13 -47.24
C PHE A 110 -8.31 29.93 -47.19
N PHE A 111 -8.75 28.77 -47.64
CA PHE A 111 -10.09 28.27 -47.36
C PHE A 111 -9.93 26.94 -46.66
N LEU A 112 -9.96 26.96 -45.32
CA LEU A 112 -10.22 25.71 -44.61
C LEU A 112 -11.68 25.34 -44.89
N VAL A 113 -11.97 24.12 -45.33
CA VAL A 113 -13.34 23.69 -45.57
C VAL A 113 -13.54 22.42 -44.78
N TYR A 114 -14.05 22.53 -43.55
CA TYR A 114 -14.30 21.35 -42.74
C TYR A 114 -15.48 20.57 -43.32
N TYR A 115 -15.35 19.26 -43.54
CA TYR A 115 -16.46 18.40 -43.96
C TYR A 115 -16.85 17.50 -42.78
N ARG A 116 -18.13 17.21 -42.63
CA ARG A 116 -18.53 16.16 -41.67
C ARG A 116 -18.36 14.81 -42.38
N LEU A 117 -17.51 13.91 -41.89
CA LEU A 117 -17.62 12.52 -42.35
C LEU A 117 -18.88 11.94 -41.75
N GLN A 118 -19.82 11.55 -42.61
CA GLN A 118 -20.98 10.78 -42.20
C GLN A 118 -20.70 9.32 -42.54
N GLN A 119 -20.69 8.46 -41.52
CA GLN A 119 -20.73 7.03 -41.76
C GLN A 119 -22.14 6.71 -42.27
N THR A 120 -22.24 6.22 -43.50
CA THR A 120 -23.50 5.75 -44.07
C THR A 120 -23.95 4.48 -43.32
N THR A 121 -25.22 4.12 -43.49
CA THR A 121 -25.77 2.84 -42.97
C THR A 121 -25.01 1.61 -43.44
N ASN A 122 -24.26 1.71 -44.54
CA ASN A 122 -23.49 0.61 -45.12
C ASN A 122 -22.04 0.59 -44.64
N GLY A 123 -21.68 1.46 -43.68
CA GLY A 123 -20.33 1.56 -43.14
C GLY A 123 -19.33 2.28 -44.04
N THR A 124 -19.75 2.77 -45.21
CA THR A 124 -18.93 3.66 -46.05
C THR A 124 -18.96 5.08 -45.51
N PHE A 125 -17.94 5.88 -45.81
CA PHE A 125 -17.88 7.27 -45.40
C PHE A 125 -18.25 8.17 -46.57
N SER A 126 -19.13 9.15 -46.35
CA SER A 126 -19.39 10.24 -47.30
C SER A 126 -19.00 11.60 -46.71
N LEU A 127 -18.56 12.50 -47.58
CA LEU A 127 -18.34 13.91 -47.25
C LEU A 127 -19.70 14.60 -47.08
N GLY A 128 -20.00 15.06 -45.88
CA GLY A 128 -21.17 15.87 -45.55
C GLY A 128 -20.98 17.35 -45.93
N GLY A 129 -21.86 18.23 -45.44
CA GLY A 129 -21.77 19.66 -45.73
C GLY A 129 -20.54 20.36 -45.13
N VAL A 130 -20.19 21.52 -45.69
CA VAL A 130 -19.14 22.41 -45.19
C VAL A 130 -19.51 22.96 -43.80
N ILE A 131 -18.66 22.74 -42.80
CA ILE A 131 -18.90 23.14 -41.40
C ILE A 131 -18.34 24.54 -41.12
N ALA A 132 -17.19 24.93 -41.71
CA ALA A 132 -16.65 26.27 -41.55
C ALA A 132 -15.62 26.64 -42.63
N ARG A 133 -15.43 27.95 -42.82
CA ARG A 133 -14.33 28.57 -43.58
C ARG A 133 -13.47 29.43 -42.67
N THR A 134 -12.15 29.25 -42.70
CA THR A 134 -11.23 30.08 -41.90
C THR A 134 -10.43 31.04 -42.76
N ALA A 135 -10.04 32.16 -42.14
CA ALA A 135 -9.39 33.31 -42.75
C ALA A 135 -7.99 33.05 -43.35
N PRO A 136 -7.53 33.93 -44.25
CA PRO A 136 -6.17 33.90 -44.80
C PRO A 136 -5.05 34.04 -43.75
N GLY A 137 -3.98 33.24 -43.86
CA GLY A 137 -2.69 33.44 -43.19
C GLY A 137 -1.94 32.18 -42.72
N VAL A 138 -2.50 30.96 -42.81
CA VAL A 138 -1.93 29.76 -42.18
C VAL A 138 -0.81 29.10 -42.99
N GLN A 139 0.43 29.58 -42.88
CA GLN A 139 1.57 29.00 -43.59
C GLN A 139 2.07 27.72 -42.93
N ALA A 140 1.67 26.55 -43.45
CA ALA A 140 2.03 25.24 -42.89
C ALA A 140 3.55 25.02 -42.81
N TRP A 141 4.30 25.43 -43.84
CA TRP A 141 5.77 25.35 -43.88
C TRP A 141 6.49 26.23 -42.86
N LYS A 142 5.79 27.17 -42.21
CA LYS A 142 6.34 27.98 -41.10
C LYS A 142 6.01 27.40 -39.71
N ARG A 143 5.29 26.29 -39.64
CA ARG A 143 4.98 25.65 -38.36
C ARG A 143 6.21 24.92 -37.84
N SER A 144 6.40 24.91 -36.52
CA SER A 144 7.54 24.26 -35.86
C SER A 144 7.64 22.76 -36.14
N TRP A 145 6.50 22.09 -36.36
CA TRP A 145 6.48 20.68 -36.72
C TRP A 145 7.02 20.43 -38.14
N TRP A 146 6.89 21.39 -39.06
CA TRP A 146 7.41 21.24 -40.44
C TRP A 146 8.93 21.24 -40.46
N SER A 147 9.57 22.17 -39.73
CA SER A 147 11.02 22.20 -39.61
C SER A 147 11.62 20.93 -39.00
N ALA A 148 10.83 20.13 -38.28
CA ALA A 148 11.27 18.87 -37.71
C ALA A 148 11.25 17.70 -38.72
N VAL A 149 10.66 17.88 -39.90
CA VAL A 149 10.50 16.82 -40.91
C VAL A 149 11.02 17.19 -42.30
N ASP A 150 11.23 18.48 -42.58
CA ASP A 150 11.71 18.95 -43.87
C ASP A 150 13.05 18.28 -44.23
N ARG A 151 13.00 17.37 -45.21
CA ARG A 151 14.13 16.60 -45.74
C ARG A 151 14.89 15.75 -44.71
N VAL A 152 14.22 15.37 -43.62
CA VAL A 152 14.77 14.42 -42.64
C VAL A 152 14.66 12.99 -43.19
N PRO A 153 15.62 12.09 -42.94
CA PRO A 153 15.61 10.72 -43.49
C PRO A 153 14.29 9.98 -43.28
N PRO A 154 13.92 9.05 -44.17
CA PRO A 154 12.71 8.25 -44.01
C PRO A 154 12.70 7.52 -42.66
N ASN A 155 11.50 7.27 -42.13
CA ASN A 155 11.28 6.65 -40.82
C ASN A 155 11.80 7.44 -39.61
N THR A 156 12.19 8.71 -39.79
CA THR A 156 12.53 9.56 -38.65
C THR A 156 11.27 10.14 -38.04
N ILE A 157 11.04 9.87 -36.76
CA ILE A 157 9.93 10.46 -36.01
C ILE A 157 10.52 11.40 -34.96
N SER A 158 9.93 12.58 -34.85
CA SER A 158 10.30 13.58 -33.84
C SER A 158 9.08 14.04 -33.09
N ILE A 159 9.21 14.27 -31.78
CA ILE A 159 8.16 14.87 -30.98
C ILE A 159 8.58 16.26 -30.51
N SER A 160 7.69 17.23 -30.69
CA SER A 160 7.96 18.63 -30.33
C SER A 160 7.76 18.90 -28.85
N ASN A 161 8.40 19.97 -28.37
CA ASN A 161 8.00 20.60 -27.13
C ASN A 161 6.50 20.95 -27.16
N PRO A 162 5.84 20.96 -25.99
CA PRO A 162 4.45 21.36 -25.92
C PRO A 162 4.28 22.81 -26.35
N THR A 163 3.15 23.06 -26.99
CA THR A 163 2.78 24.38 -27.46
C THR A 163 1.29 24.59 -27.32
N LEU A 164 0.91 25.86 -27.26
CA LEU A 164 -0.49 26.24 -27.28
C LEU A 164 -0.96 26.28 -28.71
N ALA A 165 -1.86 25.37 -29.02
CA ALA A 165 -2.60 25.41 -30.25
C ALA A 165 -3.73 26.42 -30.10
N VAL A 166 -3.53 27.59 -30.71
CA VAL A 166 -4.58 28.58 -30.81
C VAL A 166 -5.54 28.13 -31.90
N GLY A 167 -6.70 27.64 -31.49
CA GLY A 167 -7.83 27.50 -32.39
C GLY A 167 -8.43 28.86 -32.74
N ASN A 168 -9.02 28.94 -33.92
CA ASN A 168 -9.97 30.01 -34.25
C ASN A 168 -11.24 29.85 -33.39
N SER A 169 -12.27 30.66 -33.61
CA SER A 169 -13.54 30.66 -32.84
C SER A 169 -14.26 29.30 -32.69
N ILE A 170 -13.80 28.23 -33.36
CA ILE A 170 -14.40 26.89 -33.37
C ILE A 170 -13.59 25.89 -32.52
N VAL A 171 -12.29 26.09 -32.31
CA VAL A 171 -11.45 25.18 -31.53
C VAL A 171 -10.94 25.91 -30.28
N PRO A 172 -11.23 25.43 -29.05
CA PRO A 172 -10.71 26.05 -27.85
C PRO A 172 -9.17 26.03 -27.85
N ILE A 173 -8.56 26.91 -27.08
CA ILE A 173 -7.10 26.90 -26.91
C ILE A 173 -6.74 25.62 -26.17
N VAL A 174 -5.96 24.77 -26.84
CA VAL A 174 -5.56 23.47 -26.31
C VAL A 174 -4.04 23.39 -26.20
N LEU A 175 -3.59 22.80 -25.10
CA LEU A 175 -2.22 22.39 -24.93
C LEU A 175 -1.98 21.14 -25.77
N ALA A 176 -1.05 21.21 -26.72
CA ALA A 176 -0.79 20.13 -27.67
C ALA A 176 0.71 19.86 -27.83
N GLN A 177 1.01 18.63 -28.23
CA GLN A 177 2.31 18.25 -28.77
C GLN A 177 2.12 17.73 -30.20
N TYR A 178 3.18 17.85 -31.00
CA TYR A 178 3.21 17.31 -32.36
C TYR A 178 4.18 16.15 -32.43
N LEU A 179 3.73 15.00 -32.94
CA LEU A 179 4.57 13.94 -33.45
C LEU A 179 4.70 14.15 -34.95
N SER A 180 5.89 14.46 -35.43
CA SER A 180 6.17 14.80 -36.82
C SER A 180 6.97 13.69 -37.50
N PHE A 181 6.62 13.39 -38.74
CA PHE A 181 7.29 12.37 -39.55
C PHE A 181 7.34 12.77 -41.04
N PRO A 182 8.42 12.46 -41.77
CA PRO A 182 8.50 12.69 -43.20
C PRO A 182 7.86 11.55 -43.99
N ILE A 183 7.40 11.87 -45.19
CA ILE A 183 6.83 10.92 -46.15
C ILE A 183 7.64 11.00 -47.44
N TRP A 184 8.11 9.83 -47.86
CA TRP A 184 8.96 9.64 -49.03
C TRP A 184 8.23 8.75 -50.04
N ASP A 185 8.43 8.95 -51.34
CA ASP A 185 7.89 8.05 -52.37
C ASP A 185 8.73 6.77 -52.50
N SER A 186 8.27 5.86 -53.36
CA SER A 186 8.97 4.61 -53.71
C SER A 186 10.33 4.84 -54.36
N GLN A 187 10.58 6.03 -54.91
CA GLN A 187 11.83 6.41 -55.56
C GLN A 187 12.82 7.03 -54.58
N GLY A 188 12.42 7.27 -53.33
CA GLY A 188 13.26 7.89 -52.30
C GLY A 188 13.32 9.42 -52.42
N ASN A 189 12.31 10.06 -53.00
CA ASN A 189 12.15 11.52 -52.97
C ASN A 189 11.23 11.94 -51.81
N PHE A 190 11.53 13.10 -51.21
CA PHE A 190 10.70 13.68 -50.16
C PHE A 190 9.43 14.29 -50.77
N VAL A 191 8.27 13.71 -50.44
CA VAL A 191 6.97 14.12 -51.01
C VAL A 191 6.19 14.99 -50.06
N ALA A 192 6.19 14.68 -48.76
CA ALA A 192 5.36 15.38 -47.79
C ALA A 192 5.95 15.31 -46.38
N GLY A 193 5.51 16.24 -45.54
CA GLY A 193 5.73 16.20 -44.10
C GLY A 193 4.39 16.08 -43.38
N ALA A 194 4.34 15.27 -42.34
CA ALA A 194 3.14 15.00 -41.59
C ALA A 194 3.33 15.27 -40.10
N ALA A 195 2.24 15.57 -39.42
CA ALA A 195 2.20 15.76 -37.98
C ALA A 195 0.91 15.19 -37.36
N ILE A 196 1.06 14.47 -36.27
CA ILE A 196 -0.02 14.04 -35.38
C ILE A 196 -0.02 14.98 -34.19
N MET A 197 -1.10 15.73 -34.06
CA MET A 197 -1.39 16.60 -32.96
C MET A 197 -2.21 15.85 -31.92
N PHE A 198 -1.70 15.79 -30.69
CA PHE A 198 -2.41 15.17 -29.57
C PHE A 198 -2.48 16.13 -28.37
N ALA A 199 -3.63 16.10 -27.68
CA ALA A 199 -3.93 17.02 -26.60
C ALA A 199 -3.32 16.52 -25.28
N ALA A 200 -2.76 17.44 -24.50
CA ALA A 200 -2.46 17.21 -23.09
C ALA A 200 -3.69 16.85 -22.25
N ALA A 201 -4.87 17.36 -22.63
CA ALA A 201 -6.12 17.02 -21.96
C ALA A 201 -6.43 15.51 -22.04
N GLU A 202 -6.08 14.87 -23.15
CA GLU A 202 -6.22 13.42 -23.29
C GLU A 202 -5.24 12.70 -22.36
N LEU A 203 -3.99 13.16 -22.28
CA LEU A 203 -3.01 12.60 -21.33
C LEU A 203 -3.54 12.71 -19.89
N SER A 204 -4.05 13.88 -19.47
CA SER A 204 -4.66 14.04 -18.14
C SER A 204 -5.83 13.08 -17.91
N SER A 205 -6.71 12.89 -18.90
CA SER A 205 -7.83 11.94 -18.79
C SER A 205 -7.34 10.49 -18.62
N GLN A 206 -6.28 10.09 -19.35
CA GLN A 206 -5.66 8.78 -19.17
C GLN A 206 -5.03 8.63 -17.78
N LEU A 207 -4.39 9.68 -17.26
CA LEU A 207 -3.85 9.70 -15.90
C LEU A 207 -4.95 9.60 -14.84
N ASP A 208 -6.14 10.17 -15.07
CA ASP A 208 -7.29 10.04 -14.17
C ASP A 208 -7.81 8.61 -14.10
N LEU A 209 -7.87 7.90 -15.22
CA LEU A 209 -8.22 6.48 -15.25
C LEU A 209 -7.24 5.62 -14.45
N LEU A 210 -5.95 5.97 -14.48
CA LEU A 210 -4.92 5.32 -13.67
C LEU A 210 -5.05 5.68 -12.20
N ARG A 211 -5.35 6.95 -11.88
CA ARG A 211 -5.59 7.42 -10.52
C ARG A 211 -6.73 6.67 -9.85
N ALA A 212 -7.79 6.38 -10.59
CA ALA A 212 -8.93 5.60 -10.10
C ALA A 212 -8.55 4.17 -9.66
N LYS A 213 -7.45 3.61 -10.17
CA LYS A 213 -6.92 2.27 -9.79
C LYS A 213 -5.83 2.33 -8.72
N ALA A 214 -5.28 3.51 -8.47
CA ALA A 214 -4.21 3.74 -7.49
C ALA A 214 -4.79 4.08 -6.11
N THR A 215 -4.00 4.73 -5.24
CA THR A 215 -4.50 5.17 -3.93
C THR A 215 -5.40 6.40 -4.06
N ARG A 216 -6.27 6.62 -3.08
CA ARG A 216 -7.30 7.69 -3.11
C ARG A 216 -6.70 9.09 -3.36
N ASN A 217 -5.56 9.37 -2.74
CA ASN A 217 -4.88 10.66 -2.84
C ASN A 217 -3.64 10.59 -3.75
N SER A 218 -3.56 9.59 -4.62
CA SER A 218 -2.50 9.52 -5.63
C SER A 218 -2.59 10.68 -6.62
N LEU A 219 -1.42 11.09 -7.10
CA LEU A 219 -1.22 12.08 -8.12
C LEU A 219 -0.22 11.54 -9.15
N PHE A 220 -0.59 11.69 -10.41
CA PHE A 220 0.28 11.46 -11.55
C PHE A 220 0.40 12.74 -12.35
N TYR A 221 1.61 13.07 -12.77
CA TYR A 221 1.81 14.17 -13.71
C TYR A 221 3.00 13.92 -14.62
N ILE A 222 2.97 14.57 -15.78
CA ILE A 222 3.97 14.44 -16.85
C ILE A 222 4.52 15.82 -17.14
N VAL A 223 5.84 15.93 -17.20
CA VAL A 223 6.57 17.18 -17.45
C VAL A 223 7.45 17.04 -18.69
N ALA A 224 7.52 18.11 -19.48
CA ALA A 224 8.48 18.25 -20.57
C ALA A 224 9.90 18.55 -20.04
N PRO A 225 10.95 18.37 -20.84
CA PRO A 225 12.33 18.70 -20.45
C PRO A 225 12.56 20.18 -20.11
N THR A 226 11.65 21.04 -20.55
CA THR A 226 11.60 22.48 -20.28
C THR A 226 10.94 22.83 -18.94
N GLY A 227 10.40 21.85 -18.20
CA GLY A 227 9.65 22.08 -16.97
C GLY A 227 8.17 22.41 -17.18
N GLN A 228 7.67 22.38 -18.42
CA GLN A 228 6.26 22.62 -18.74
C GLN A 228 5.40 21.40 -18.41
N MET A 229 4.25 21.61 -17.77
CA MET A 229 3.33 20.55 -17.39
C MET A 229 2.52 20.08 -18.60
N LEU A 230 2.63 18.79 -18.92
CA LEU A 230 1.98 18.15 -20.08
C LEU A 230 0.68 17.44 -19.73
N GLY A 231 0.53 17.00 -18.49
CA GLY A 231 -0.63 16.25 -18.05
C GLY A 231 -0.57 16.08 -16.55
N MET A 232 -1.74 16.08 -15.90
CA MET A 232 -1.84 15.90 -14.46
C MET A 232 -3.21 15.30 -14.13
N SER A 233 -3.21 14.26 -13.29
CA SER A 233 -4.44 13.66 -12.77
C SER A 233 -5.10 14.56 -11.72
N GLY A 234 -6.41 14.45 -11.55
CA GLY A 234 -7.20 15.22 -10.60
C GLY A 234 -7.53 16.62 -11.08
N LEU A 235 -7.22 16.92 -12.34
CA LEU A 235 -7.68 18.12 -13.00
C LEU A 235 -9.10 17.87 -13.47
N ASN A 236 -10.08 18.57 -12.90
CA ASN A 236 -11.46 18.49 -13.40
C ASN A 236 -11.49 19.05 -14.84
N THR A 237 -11.44 18.17 -15.84
CA THR A 237 -11.40 18.55 -17.26
C THR A 237 -12.75 19.02 -17.81
N SER A 238 -13.74 19.30 -16.94
CA SER A 238 -15.05 19.81 -17.36
C SER A 238 -15.00 21.24 -17.90
N SER A 239 -13.90 21.97 -17.70
CA SER A 239 -13.71 23.32 -18.25
C SER A 239 -13.22 23.28 -19.70
N THR A 240 -13.73 24.20 -20.52
CA THR A 240 -13.34 24.40 -21.92
C THR A 240 -11.85 24.75 -22.11
N ILE A 241 -11.18 25.15 -21.02
CA ILE A 241 -9.76 25.53 -20.98
C ILE A 241 -9.08 24.61 -19.98
N SER A 242 -7.96 24.01 -20.39
CA SER A 242 -7.16 23.13 -19.52
C SER A 242 -6.61 23.94 -18.34
N PRO A 243 -6.69 23.43 -17.10
CA PRO A 243 -6.11 24.10 -15.92
C PRO A 243 -4.57 24.14 -15.94
N LEU A 244 -3.95 23.50 -16.92
CA LEU A 244 -2.51 23.58 -17.22
C LEU A 244 -2.15 24.80 -18.07
N ILE A 245 -3.12 25.63 -18.43
CA ILE A 245 -2.94 26.83 -19.22
C ILE A 245 -3.42 28.01 -18.38
N TYR A 246 -2.70 29.12 -18.42
CA TYR A 246 -3.08 30.36 -17.74
C TYR A 246 -2.82 31.55 -18.66
N ARG A 247 -3.30 32.73 -18.25
CA ARG A 247 -2.91 33.99 -18.89
C ARG A 247 -1.80 34.64 -18.08
N ASP A 248 -0.71 34.98 -18.76
CA ASP A 248 0.40 35.70 -18.16
C ASP A 248 0.06 37.17 -17.86
N ALA A 249 1.01 37.91 -17.26
CA ALA A 249 0.83 39.32 -16.94
C ALA A 249 0.59 40.21 -18.17
N ALA A 250 1.02 39.77 -19.36
CA ALA A 250 0.80 40.44 -20.64
C ALA A 250 -0.52 39.99 -21.31
N ASN A 251 -1.37 39.24 -20.58
CA ASN A 251 -2.64 38.68 -21.05
C ASN A 251 -2.48 37.69 -22.23
N ASN A 252 -1.29 37.14 -22.43
CA ASN A 252 -1.05 36.07 -23.39
C ASN A 252 -1.30 34.71 -22.75
N TRP A 253 -1.73 33.74 -23.54
CA TRP A 253 -1.85 32.37 -23.06
C TRP A 253 -0.45 31.75 -22.89
N ALA A 254 -0.23 31.13 -21.73
CA ALA A 254 1.01 30.47 -21.37
C ALA A 254 0.74 29.09 -20.74
N LEU A 255 1.71 28.19 -20.85
CA LEU A 255 1.67 26.87 -20.21
C LEU A 255 2.16 26.98 -18.78
N LYS A 256 1.46 26.33 -17.85
CA LYS A 256 1.98 26.16 -16.49
C LYS A 256 3.25 25.31 -16.51
N THR A 257 4.21 25.77 -15.75
CA THR A 257 5.45 25.09 -15.42
C THR A 257 5.33 24.42 -14.05
N ILE A 258 6.32 23.62 -13.68
CA ILE A 258 6.42 23.03 -12.35
C ILE A 258 6.43 24.04 -11.19
N TRP A 259 6.68 25.32 -11.47
CA TRP A 259 6.75 26.40 -10.47
C TRP A 259 5.42 27.10 -10.23
N ASP A 260 4.44 26.89 -11.12
CA ASP A 260 3.12 27.57 -11.06
C ASP A 260 2.11 26.85 -10.15
N PHE A 261 2.57 25.82 -9.42
CA PHE A 261 1.77 25.02 -8.50
C PHE A 261 2.16 25.37 -7.07
N SER A 262 1.24 26.03 -6.34
CA SER A 262 1.45 26.46 -4.95
C SER A 262 1.57 25.27 -4.00
N LEU A 263 2.27 25.46 -2.88
CA LEU A 263 2.37 24.45 -1.84
C LEU A 263 1.02 24.20 -1.15
N ASP A 264 0.17 25.22 -1.06
CA ASP A 264 -1.13 25.14 -0.37
C ASP A 264 -2.17 24.36 -1.19
N ASP A 265 -2.25 24.60 -2.50
CA ASP A 265 -3.23 23.95 -3.37
C ASP A 265 -2.73 22.60 -3.90
N PHE A 266 -1.42 22.49 -4.17
CA PHE A 266 -0.80 21.33 -4.81
C PHE A 266 0.48 20.89 -4.10
N PRO A 267 0.41 20.50 -2.81
CA PRO A 267 1.59 20.22 -2.00
C PRO A 267 2.48 19.13 -2.60
N LEU A 268 1.88 18.02 -3.04
CA LEU A 268 2.61 16.92 -3.66
C LEU A 268 3.32 17.37 -4.94
N THR A 269 2.65 18.09 -5.85
CA THR A 269 3.27 18.59 -7.09
C THR A 269 4.45 19.51 -6.79
N ASN A 270 4.28 20.46 -5.87
CA ASN A 270 5.32 21.43 -5.52
C ASN A 270 6.56 20.74 -4.90
N ILE A 271 6.33 19.86 -3.91
CA ILE A 271 7.41 19.14 -3.21
C ILE A 271 8.13 18.17 -4.16
N SER A 272 7.37 17.42 -4.96
CA SER A 272 7.95 16.44 -5.88
C SER A 272 8.67 17.11 -7.04
N ALA A 273 8.12 18.18 -7.64
CA ALA A 273 8.75 18.85 -8.75
C ALA A 273 10.05 19.58 -8.36
N SER A 274 10.07 20.27 -7.21
CA SER A 274 11.32 20.87 -6.69
C SER A 274 12.40 19.82 -6.39
N THR A 275 11.98 18.65 -5.88
CA THR A 275 12.89 17.53 -5.59
C THR A 275 13.45 16.92 -6.88
N VAL A 276 12.60 16.67 -7.88
CA VAL A 276 13.00 16.14 -9.18
C VAL A 276 13.92 17.13 -9.92
N PHE A 277 13.62 18.43 -9.87
CA PHE A 277 14.48 19.46 -10.46
C PHE A 277 15.87 19.45 -9.84
N SER A 278 15.94 19.40 -8.50
CA SER A 278 17.21 19.31 -7.77
C SER A 278 17.96 18.01 -8.10
N TYR A 279 17.25 16.88 -8.14
CA TYR A 279 17.82 15.56 -8.48
C TYR A 279 18.39 15.51 -9.90
N SER A 280 17.75 16.19 -10.86
CA SER A 280 18.23 16.30 -12.25
C SER A 280 19.49 17.18 -12.42
N GLY A 281 20.08 17.67 -11.32
CA GLY A 281 21.19 18.62 -11.38
C GLY A 281 20.77 19.99 -11.92
N LEU A 282 19.54 20.42 -11.61
CA LEU A 282 18.93 21.66 -12.09
C LEU A 282 18.73 21.71 -13.61
N ASN A 283 18.71 20.55 -14.28
CA ASN A 283 18.53 20.44 -15.71
C ASN A 283 17.63 19.24 -16.05
N LEU A 284 16.33 19.49 -16.23
CA LEU A 284 15.37 18.43 -16.59
C LEU A 284 15.62 17.81 -17.97
N SER A 285 16.43 18.46 -18.82
CA SER A 285 16.82 17.93 -20.14
C SER A 285 17.95 16.91 -20.08
N SER A 286 18.75 16.89 -19.00
CA SER A 286 19.79 15.88 -18.78
C SER A 286 19.15 14.53 -18.45
N ASP A 287 19.84 13.42 -18.74
CA ASP A 287 19.37 12.12 -18.29
C ASP A 287 19.60 11.93 -16.79
N PHE A 288 18.64 11.27 -16.15
CA PHE A 288 18.71 10.87 -14.76
C PHE A 288 18.02 9.51 -14.61
N GLU A 289 18.49 8.71 -13.65
CA GLU A 289 17.94 7.39 -13.37
C GLU A 289 16.57 7.50 -12.67
N ASP A 290 15.76 6.46 -12.83
CA ASP A 290 14.49 6.36 -12.11
C ASP A 290 14.77 6.29 -10.61
N ALA A 291 14.04 7.09 -9.83
CA ALA A 291 14.30 7.24 -8.41
C ALA A 291 13.03 7.36 -7.59
N ASN A 292 13.06 6.78 -6.40
CA ASN A 292 12.02 6.88 -5.38
C ASN A 292 12.44 7.88 -4.32
N PHE A 293 11.50 8.73 -3.91
CA PHE A 293 11.71 9.76 -2.92
C PHE A 293 10.68 9.68 -1.80
N ARG A 294 11.17 9.99 -0.60
CA ARG A 294 10.38 10.16 0.61
C ARG A 294 10.64 11.55 1.13
N LYS A 295 9.67 12.46 1.03
CA LYS A 295 9.87 13.85 1.44
C LYS A 295 8.57 14.46 1.95
N SER A 296 8.65 15.14 3.10
CA SER A 296 7.54 15.89 3.69
C SER A 296 6.23 15.09 3.81
N GLY A 297 6.32 13.81 4.18
CA GLY A 297 5.16 12.93 4.33
C GLY A 297 4.58 12.38 3.01
N TYR A 298 5.26 12.56 1.88
CA TYR A 298 4.88 12.00 0.59
C TYR A 298 5.85 10.92 0.12
N PHE A 299 5.29 9.94 -0.59
CA PHE A 299 6.02 8.94 -1.34
C PHE A 299 5.82 9.21 -2.84
N PHE A 300 6.90 9.37 -3.60
CA PHE A 300 6.79 9.55 -5.04
C PHE A 300 7.99 8.95 -5.79
N GLN A 301 7.73 8.48 -6.99
CA GLN A 301 8.70 8.00 -7.94
C GLN A 301 8.74 8.92 -9.15
N VAL A 302 9.95 9.21 -9.62
CA VAL A 302 10.19 9.81 -10.93
C VAL A 302 10.72 8.75 -11.88
N THR A 303 10.21 8.79 -13.11
CA THR A 303 10.64 7.92 -14.21
C THR A 303 10.89 8.75 -15.45
N SER A 304 12.03 8.53 -16.11
CA SER A 304 12.38 9.19 -17.37
C SER A 304 12.01 8.31 -18.55
N TYR A 305 11.01 8.72 -19.33
CA TYR A 305 10.57 8.01 -20.54
C TYR A 305 11.08 8.72 -21.79
N ARG A 306 11.76 8.00 -22.69
CA ARG A 306 12.26 8.54 -23.96
C ARG A 306 11.69 7.77 -25.14
N GLN A 307 11.14 8.50 -26.10
CA GLN A 307 10.68 7.94 -27.37
C GLN A 307 10.70 9.03 -28.45
N ALA A 308 11.06 8.68 -29.69
CA ALA A 308 11.10 9.59 -30.83
C ALA A 308 11.82 10.93 -30.54
N ASN A 309 13.04 10.83 -29.97
CA ASN A 309 13.92 11.94 -29.59
C ASN A 309 13.36 12.93 -28.54
N PHE A 310 12.24 12.59 -27.90
CA PHE A 310 11.66 13.40 -26.84
C PHE A 310 11.71 12.67 -25.51
N LYS A 311 11.90 13.43 -24.42
CA LYS A 311 11.93 12.94 -23.04
C LYS A 311 10.70 13.43 -22.29
N TRP A 312 9.92 12.52 -21.72
CA TRP A 312 8.89 12.83 -20.75
C TRP A 312 9.39 12.45 -19.36
N ILE A 313 9.13 13.33 -18.41
CA ILE A 313 9.38 13.07 -17.00
C ILE A 313 8.04 12.74 -16.36
N ILE A 314 7.89 11.49 -15.94
CA ILE A 314 6.67 11.00 -15.33
C ILE A 314 6.89 10.96 -13.84
N VAL A 315 6.02 11.63 -13.09
CA VAL A 315 6.03 11.57 -11.64
C VAL A 315 4.74 10.93 -11.17
N SER A 316 4.92 9.98 -10.27
CA SER A 316 3.82 9.26 -9.63
C SER A 316 4.02 9.31 -8.13
N GLY A 317 2.99 9.62 -7.36
CA GLY A 317 3.13 9.66 -5.92
C GLY A 317 1.81 9.73 -5.18
N ALA A 318 1.88 9.56 -3.87
CA ALA A 318 0.76 9.78 -2.98
C ALA A 318 1.27 10.16 -1.57
N PRO A 319 0.40 10.67 -0.69
CA PRO A 319 0.69 10.78 0.73
C PRO A 319 1.16 9.45 1.30
N MET A 320 2.18 9.45 2.13
CA MET A 320 2.71 8.24 2.76
C MET A 320 1.63 7.52 3.57
N THR A 321 0.72 8.28 4.19
CA THR A 321 -0.44 7.75 4.92
C THR A 321 -1.31 6.83 4.07
N ASP A 322 -1.44 7.05 2.76
CA ASP A 322 -2.23 6.18 1.88
C ASP A 322 -1.67 4.76 1.80
N TYR A 323 -0.35 4.60 2.01
CA TYR A 323 0.32 3.30 1.98
C TYR A 323 0.41 2.65 3.36
N ILE A 324 0.71 3.44 4.39
CA ILE A 324 1.11 2.90 5.70
C ILE A 324 0.10 3.12 6.82
N ALA A 325 -0.90 4.00 6.69
CA ALA A 325 -1.76 4.37 7.83
C ALA A 325 -2.44 3.16 8.47
N ASN A 326 -3.05 2.29 7.68
CA ASN A 326 -3.72 1.08 8.20
C ASN A 326 -2.72 0.10 8.84
N SER A 327 -1.50 0.03 8.31
CA SER A 327 -0.46 -0.85 8.84
C SER A 327 0.12 -0.31 10.15
N LEU A 328 0.25 1.02 10.27
CA LEU A 328 0.68 1.69 11.49
C LEU A 328 -0.37 1.54 12.58
N GLU A 329 -1.65 1.74 12.24
CA GLU A 329 -2.78 1.55 13.14
C GLU A 329 -2.89 0.09 13.62
N LEU A 330 -2.69 -0.86 12.70
CA LEU A 330 -2.68 -2.28 13.03
C LEU A 330 -1.50 -2.62 13.94
N GLN A 331 -0.32 -2.06 13.70
CA GLN A 331 0.84 -2.27 14.56
C GLN A 331 0.60 -1.75 15.99
N THR A 332 -0.01 -0.56 16.13
CA THR A 332 -0.37 -0.02 17.44
C THR A 332 -1.41 -0.90 18.13
N LYS A 333 -2.46 -1.32 17.42
CA LYS A 333 -3.49 -2.24 17.96
C LYS A 333 -2.90 -3.56 18.41
N LEU A 334 -2.03 -4.18 17.61
CA LEU A 334 -1.34 -5.42 17.95
C LEU A 334 -0.43 -5.25 19.18
N SER A 335 0.26 -4.11 19.31
CA SER A 335 1.10 -3.83 20.47
C SER A 335 0.28 -3.66 21.74
N ASP A 336 -0.85 -2.96 21.65
CA ASP A 336 -1.74 -2.73 22.79
C ASP A 336 -2.46 -4.01 23.22
N ASP A 337 -2.90 -4.82 22.26
CA ASP A 337 -3.49 -6.15 22.52
C ASP A 337 -2.46 -7.08 23.15
N LEU A 338 -1.21 -7.09 22.66
CA LEU A 338 -0.16 -7.93 23.21
C LEU A 338 0.21 -7.52 24.64
N ASN A 339 0.27 -6.22 24.93
CA ASN A 339 0.50 -5.71 26.28
C ASN A 339 -0.68 -6.06 27.21
N THR A 340 -1.91 -5.94 26.74
CA THR A 340 -3.12 -6.26 27.52
C THR A 340 -3.19 -7.76 27.82
N THR A 341 -2.96 -8.61 26.81
CA THR A 341 -2.94 -10.07 26.98
C THR A 341 -1.80 -10.52 27.88
N ASN A 342 -0.57 -9.98 27.72
CA ASN A 342 0.54 -10.30 28.61
C ASN A 342 0.26 -9.89 30.06
N ARG A 343 -0.32 -8.70 30.28
CA ARG A 343 -0.71 -8.25 31.61
C ARG A 343 -1.74 -9.19 32.24
N ASN A 344 -2.76 -9.59 31.48
CA ASN A 344 -3.80 -10.51 31.96
C ASN A 344 -3.23 -11.89 32.28
N ILE A 345 -2.34 -12.44 31.45
CA ILE A 345 -1.68 -13.73 31.71
C ILE A 345 -0.85 -13.67 33.00
N ILE A 346 -0.07 -12.60 33.19
CA ILE A 346 0.72 -12.40 34.42
C ILE A 346 -0.20 -12.36 35.64
N ILE A 347 -1.29 -11.59 35.60
CA ILE A 347 -2.25 -11.50 36.71
C ILE A 347 -2.88 -12.86 37.02
N ILE A 348 -3.37 -13.58 36.00
CA ILE A 348 -3.99 -14.89 36.17
C ILE A 348 -2.99 -15.88 36.77
N SER A 349 -1.75 -15.91 36.26
CA SER A 349 -0.70 -16.80 36.78
C SER A 349 -0.37 -16.51 38.25
N ALA A 350 -0.25 -15.23 38.64
CA ALA A 350 -0.02 -14.83 40.02
C ALA A 350 -1.18 -15.24 40.94
N CYS A 351 -2.43 -15.02 40.50
CA CYS A 351 -3.61 -15.44 41.25
C CYS A 351 -3.66 -16.95 41.47
N ILE A 352 -3.32 -17.75 40.46
CA ILE A 352 -3.28 -19.22 40.58
C ILE A 352 -2.23 -19.66 41.60
N VAL A 353 -1.02 -19.08 41.58
CA VAL A 353 0.05 -19.42 42.53
C VAL A 353 -0.34 -19.07 43.96
N ILE A 354 -0.94 -17.90 44.18
CA ILE A 354 -1.41 -17.47 45.50
C ILE A 354 -2.52 -18.39 45.99
N ALA A 355 -3.51 -18.70 45.15
CA ALA A 355 -4.63 -19.57 45.50
C ALA A 355 -4.15 -20.99 45.83
N MET A 356 -3.27 -21.57 45.01
CA MET A 356 -2.68 -22.89 45.27
C MET A 356 -1.89 -22.92 46.58
N SER A 357 -1.09 -21.89 46.86
CA SER A 357 -0.31 -21.80 48.09
C SER A 357 -1.22 -21.68 49.32
N PHE A 358 -2.26 -20.86 49.23
CA PHE A 358 -3.24 -20.69 50.30
C PHE A 358 -4.03 -21.97 50.56
N CYS A 359 -4.53 -22.61 49.50
CA CYS A 359 -5.23 -23.89 49.60
C CYS A 359 -4.33 -24.99 50.18
N SER A 360 -3.07 -25.07 49.76
CA SER A 360 -2.10 -26.04 50.29
C SER A 360 -1.85 -25.84 51.79
N ALA A 361 -1.63 -24.59 52.22
CA ALA A 361 -1.44 -24.26 53.63
C ALA A 361 -2.69 -24.59 54.47
N LEU A 362 -3.88 -24.21 54.00
CA LEU A 362 -5.15 -24.52 54.68
C LEU A 362 -5.40 -26.02 54.80
N LEU A 363 -5.19 -26.77 53.70
CA LEU A 363 -5.36 -28.22 53.71
C LEU A 363 -4.38 -28.87 54.69
N THR A 364 -3.12 -28.43 54.69
CA THR A 364 -2.09 -28.96 55.61
C THR A 364 -2.46 -28.69 57.08
N GLU A 365 -2.90 -27.48 57.40
CA GLU A 365 -3.30 -27.09 58.75
C GLU A 365 -4.50 -27.91 59.26
N VAL A 366 -5.55 -28.02 58.42
CA VAL A 366 -6.81 -28.67 58.81
C VAL A 366 -6.69 -30.19 58.82
N THR A 367 -6.04 -30.78 57.83
CA THR A 367 -6.03 -32.24 57.63
C THR A 367 -4.87 -32.95 58.32
N ILE A 368 -3.76 -32.26 58.60
CA ILE A 368 -2.57 -32.86 59.22
C ILE A 368 -2.34 -32.24 60.62
N LEU A 369 -2.04 -30.95 60.72
CA LEU A 369 -1.57 -30.36 61.99
C LEU A 369 -2.61 -30.47 63.13
N ARG A 370 -3.87 -30.11 62.89
CA ARG A 370 -4.92 -30.17 63.92
C ARG A 370 -5.12 -31.58 64.52
N PRO A 371 -5.30 -32.64 63.71
CA PRO A 371 -5.34 -34.03 64.17
C PRO A 371 -4.15 -34.43 65.04
N PHE A 372 -2.93 -34.08 64.61
CA PHE A 372 -1.70 -34.42 65.34
C PHE A 372 -1.59 -33.66 66.66
N HIS A 373 -1.91 -32.37 66.69
CA HIS A 373 -1.95 -31.59 67.93
C HIS A 373 -2.97 -32.16 68.92
N TYR A 374 -4.13 -32.59 68.44
CA TYR A 374 -5.12 -33.25 69.28
C TYR A 374 -4.57 -34.56 69.88
N MET A 375 -3.95 -35.42 69.07
CA MET A 375 -3.31 -36.65 69.56
C MET A 375 -2.23 -36.36 70.61
N LEU A 376 -1.37 -35.37 70.38
CA LEU A 376 -0.32 -34.96 71.32
C LEU A 376 -0.90 -34.45 72.65
N GLN A 377 -1.97 -33.67 72.61
CA GLN A 377 -2.64 -33.20 73.83
C GLN A 377 -3.26 -34.35 74.63
N VAL A 378 -3.89 -35.31 73.95
CA VAL A 378 -4.44 -36.51 74.60
C VAL A 378 -3.32 -37.37 75.18
N MET A 379 -2.21 -37.53 74.46
CA MET A 379 -1.01 -38.24 74.95
C MET A 379 -0.44 -37.57 76.21
N ALA A 380 -0.30 -36.25 76.20
CA ALA A 380 0.22 -35.48 77.33
C ALA A 380 -0.69 -35.54 78.58
N LYS A 381 -1.99 -35.77 78.41
CA LYS A 381 -2.91 -36.03 79.53
C LYS A 381 -2.82 -37.48 80.03
N ALA A 382 -2.71 -38.43 79.11
CA ALA A 382 -2.54 -39.84 79.45
C ALA A 382 -1.25 -40.13 80.22
N THR A 383 -0.14 -39.45 79.90
CA THR A 383 1.12 -39.56 80.66
C THR A 383 1.01 -39.03 82.09
N LYS A 384 0.04 -38.15 82.36
CA LYS A 384 -0.31 -37.67 83.70
C LYS A 384 -1.36 -38.53 84.41
N PHE A 385 -1.69 -39.71 83.85
CA PHE A 385 -2.73 -40.63 84.31
C PHE A 385 -4.15 -40.01 84.38
N ASP A 386 -4.38 -38.92 83.64
CA ASP A 386 -5.69 -38.29 83.52
C ASP A 386 -6.44 -38.88 82.32
N PHE A 387 -7.29 -39.86 82.61
CA PHE A 387 -8.12 -40.55 81.62
C PHE A 387 -9.57 -40.05 81.58
N SER A 388 -9.83 -38.85 82.13
CA SER A 388 -11.16 -38.23 82.10
C SER A 388 -11.77 -38.17 80.70
N MET A 389 -10.94 -37.86 79.68
CA MET A 389 -11.37 -37.78 78.27
C MET A 389 -11.83 -39.11 77.66
N ILE A 390 -11.36 -40.25 78.18
CA ILE A 390 -11.78 -41.60 77.78
C ILE A 390 -13.11 -41.96 78.44
N LYS A 391 -13.30 -41.54 79.70
CA LYS A 391 -14.49 -41.85 80.50
C LYS A 391 -15.74 -41.12 80.01
N ASP A 392 -15.60 -39.88 79.53
CA ASP A 392 -16.72 -39.04 79.11
C ASP A 392 -17.23 -39.35 77.68
N LYS A 393 -16.77 -40.43 77.04
CA LYS A 393 -17.05 -40.78 75.61
C LYS A 393 -16.71 -39.67 74.59
N SER A 394 -16.10 -38.57 75.03
CA SER A 394 -15.70 -37.43 74.20
C SER A 394 -14.75 -37.85 73.06
N LEU A 395 -13.92 -38.88 73.28
CA LEU A 395 -12.99 -39.42 72.27
C LEU A 395 -13.66 -40.14 71.09
N ASN A 396 -14.87 -40.68 71.25
CA ASN A 396 -15.60 -41.35 70.15
C ASN A 396 -16.67 -40.46 69.51
N GLY A 397 -17.05 -39.36 70.17
CA GLY A 397 -18.20 -38.53 69.79
C GLY A 397 -17.88 -37.23 69.05
N ASN A 398 -16.65 -36.70 69.12
CA ASN A 398 -16.29 -35.48 68.37
C ASN A 398 -15.96 -35.81 66.91
N SER A 399 -16.99 -35.87 66.07
CA SER A 399 -16.89 -35.91 64.60
C SER A 399 -16.02 -34.78 64.02
N ASP A 400 -15.85 -33.68 64.75
CA ASP A 400 -15.21 -32.44 64.28
C ASP A 400 -13.66 -32.49 64.25
N THR A 401 -13.05 -33.58 64.72
CA THR A 401 -11.57 -33.74 64.74
C THR A 401 -11.06 -34.91 63.90
N ARG A 402 -11.95 -35.60 63.18
CA ARG A 402 -11.55 -36.67 62.26
C ARG A 402 -11.04 -36.07 60.96
N THR A 403 -9.76 -36.32 60.70
CA THR A 403 -9.14 -36.03 59.41
C THR A 403 -9.76 -36.86 58.29
N ILE A 404 -9.81 -36.28 57.09
CA ILE A 404 -10.30 -36.93 55.87
C ILE A 404 -9.23 -37.91 55.32
N ILE A 405 -7.96 -37.74 55.68
CA ILE A 405 -6.86 -38.59 55.23
C ILE A 405 -6.97 -39.95 55.93
N SER A 406 -7.19 -41.00 55.15
CA SER A 406 -7.38 -42.38 55.64
C SER A 406 -6.30 -42.84 56.61
N ASP A 407 -5.06 -42.47 56.33
CA ASP A 407 -3.89 -42.96 57.07
C ASP A 407 -3.73 -42.24 58.41
N VAL A 408 -3.96 -40.92 58.44
CA VAL A 408 -3.95 -40.14 59.69
C VAL A 408 -5.15 -40.54 60.55
N ARG A 409 -6.29 -40.88 59.92
CA ARG A 409 -7.46 -41.43 60.62
C ARG A 409 -7.18 -42.81 61.21
N LEU A 410 -6.55 -43.71 60.46
CA LEU A 410 -6.14 -45.02 60.95
C LEU A 410 -5.14 -44.88 62.11
N LEU A 411 -4.20 -43.94 62.03
CA LEU A 411 -3.26 -43.62 63.11
C LEU A 411 -3.99 -43.12 64.37
N GLN A 412 -4.95 -42.21 64.22
CA GLN A 412 -5.79 -41.72 65.32
C GLN A 412 -6.56 -42.89 65.97
N ASP A 413 -7.19 -43.75 65.17
CA ASP A 413 -7.97 -44.89 65.67
C ASP A 413 -7.08 -45.86 66.46
N ARG A 414 -5.88 -46.19 65.93
CA ARG A 414 -4.90 -47.04 66.63
C ARG A 414 -4.35 -46.41 67.91
N PHE A 415 -4.16 -45.10 67.92
CA PHE A 415 -3.70 -44.38 69.11
C PHE A 415 -4.76 -44.40 70.22
N VAL A 416 -6.04 -44.21 69.90
CA VAL A 416 -7.12 -44.31 70.87
C VAL A 416 -7.26 -45.75 71.40
N GLU A 417 -7.12 -46.75 70.53
CA GLU A 417 -7.09 -48.17 70.92
C GLU A 417 -5.95 -48.45 71.91
N MET A 418 -4.74 -47.95 71.63
CA MET A 418 -3.60 -48.07 72.54
C MET A 418 -3.86 -47.41 73.89
N LEU A 419 -4.47 -46.22 73.92
CA LEU A 419 -4.82 -45.54 75.16
C LEU A 419 -5.88 -46.28 75.98
N LEU A 420 -6.84 -46.94 75.32
CA LEU A 420 -7.83 -47.78 76.00
C LEU A 420 -7.18 -49.00 76.66
N VAL A 421 -6.28 -49.68 75.94
CA VAL A 421 -5.51 -50.81 76.49
C VAL A 421 -4.65 -50.34 77.66
N PHE A 422 -3.95 -49.21 77.51
CA PHE A 422 -3.12 -48.64 78.57
C PHE A 422 -3.94 -48.25 79.82
N ALA A 423 -5.07 -47.57 79.65
CA ALA A 423 -5.95 -47.20 80.75
C ALA A 423 -6.52 -48.44 81.49
N ASN A 424 -6.88 -49.50 80.74
CA ASN A 424 -7.33 -50.76 81.31
C ASN A 424 -6.20 -51.48 82.08
N ALA A 425 -4.98 -51.49 81.54
CA ALA A 425 -3.81 -52.06 82.20
C ALA A 425 -3.48 -51.32 83.51
N VAL A 426 -3.52 -49.98 83.52
CA VAL A 426 -3.35 -49.17 84.73
C VAL A 426 -4.44 -49.47 85.77
N LYS A 427 -5.70 -49.62 85.34
CA LYS A 427 -6.82 -49.97 86.22
C LYS A 427 -6.65 -51.38 86.83
N GLN A 428 -6.22 -52.35 86.03
CA GLN A 428 -5.94 -53.72 86.48
C GLN A 428 -4.75 -53.76 87.45
N ASN A 429 -3.65 -53.07 87.17
CA ASN A 429 -2.53 -52.96 88.10
C ASN A 429 -2.91 -52.28 89.42
N LYS A 430 -3.76 -51.24 89.38
CA LYS A 430 -4.29 -50.60 90.61
C LYS A 430 -5.19 -51.55 91.42
N SER A 431 -5.89 -52.46 90.75
CA SER A 431 -6.69 -53.51 91.42
C SER A 431 -5.84 -54.65 92.01
N LEU A 432 -4.67 -54.94 91.42
CA LEU A 432 -3.70 -55.90 91.93
C LEU A 432 -2.92 -55.34 93.14
N ALA A 433 -2.58 -54.05 93.13
CA ALA A 433 -1.91 -53.39 94.26
C ALA A 433 -2.76 -53.36 95.55
N ASN A 434 -4.10 -53.41 95.44
CA ASN A 434 -5.01 -53.43 96.59
C ASN A 434 -5.31 -54.83 97.15
N ARG A 435 -4.73 -55.91 96.59
CA ARG A 435 -5.10 -57.28 96.96
C ARG A 435 -3.88 -58.22 97.02
N ALA A 436 -2.91 -57.94 97.90
CA ALA A 436 -1.87 -58.89 98.29
C ALA A 436 -1.26 -58.54 99.67
N GLY A 437 -1.94 -58.95 100.73
CA GLY A 437 -1.31 -59.23 102.02
C GLY A 437 -1.11 -60.74 102.14
N SER A 438 0.09 -61.24 101.88
CA SER A 438 0.62 -62.50 102.41
C SER A 438 2.11 -62.59 102.08
N SER A 439 2.89 -62.82 103.12
CA SER A 439 4.34 -63.06 103.19
C SER A 439 4.78 -64.24 102.31
N VAL A 440 5.97 -64.26 101.69
CA VAL A 440 7.31 -64.74 102.15
C VAL A 440 8.11 -65.01 100.82
N PRO A 441 9.44 -65.24 100.75
CA PRO A 441 10.63 -64.49 101.16
C PRO A 441 11.51 -64.02 99.97
N ARG A 442 12.48 -63.18 100.33
CA ARG A 442 13.59 -62.60 99.56
C ARG A 442 14.57 -63.65 98.96
N PRO A 443 15.11 -63.40 97.75
CA PRO A 443 16.51 -63.71 97.45
C PRO A 443 17.37 -62.47 97.13
N SER A 444 18.64 -62.64 97.46
CA SER A 444 19.84 -61.78 97.41
C SER A 444 20.21 -61.24 96.01
N VAL A 445 20.49 -59.93 95.86
CA VAL A 445 21.83 -59.26 95.73
C VAL A 445 22.63 -59.55 94.45
N SER A 446 22.84 -58.50 93.64
CA SER A 446 24.15 -57.93 93.16
C SER A 446 23.85 -56.89 92.06
N VAL A 447 23.99 -55.58 92.29
CA VAL A 447 25.19 -54.72 92.25
C VAL A 447 25.89 -54.71 90.88
N ALA A 448 25.70 -53.63 90.11
CA ALA A 448 26.71 -52.87 89.34
C ALA A 448 25.99 -51.76 88.54
N LYS A 449 26.14 -50.49 88.94
CA LYS A 449 26.99 -49.45 88.32
C LYS A 449 26.55 -49.03 86.90
N GLU A 450 25.97 -47.84 86.71
CA GLU A 450 26.62 -46.51 86.73
C GLU A 450 27.46 -46.24 85.47
N SER A 451 26.92 -45.40 84.58
CA SER A 451 27.58 -44.30 83.84
C SER A 451 26.74 -43.96 82.62
N ALA A 452 26.12 -42.79 82.56
CA ALA A 452 26.73 -41.50 82.26
C ALA A 452 27.01 -41.32 80.76
N ALA A 453 26.19 -40.43 80.21
CA ALA A 453 26.62 -39.27 79.44
C ALA A 453 26.91 -39.38 77.94
N HIS A 454 26.65 -38.21 77.35
CA HIS A 454 27.18 -37.60 76.16
C HIS A 454 26.46 -37.87 74.82
N LEU A 455 25.71 -36.91 74.26
CA LEU A 455 26.08 -35.63 73.57
C LEU A 455 26.58 -35.86 72.13
N VAL A 456 26.25 -34.86 71.30
CA VAL A 456 26.81 -34.48 69.99
C VAL A 456 26.00 -35.02 68.79
N GLU A 457 25.15 -34.20 68.14
CA GLU A 457 25.40 -33.10 67.18
C GLU A 457 25.45 -33.62 65.73
N GLY A 458 24.95 -32.83 64.78
CA GLY A 458 25.41 -32.92 63.39
C GLY A 458 24.34 -33.05 62.31
N ALA A 459 23.81 -31.90 61.89
CA ALA A 459 23.74 -31.42 60.50
C ALA A 459 23.35 -32.36 59.33
N SER A 460 22.34 -31.86 58.60
CA SER A 460 22.12 -31.86 57.12
C SER A 460 23.41 -31.73 56.27
N PRO A 461 23.37 -31.74 54.90
CA PRO A 461 22.28 -32.07 53.95
C PRO A 461 22.75 -32.94 52.74
N VAL A 462 21.80 -33.43 51.93
CA VAL A 462 21.76 -33.30 50.45
C VAL A 462 20.30 -33.16 50.03
#